data_AF-A0A4V3CYX7-F1
#
_entry.id   AF-A0A4V3CYX7-F1
#
_cell.length_a   1.000
_cell.length_b   1.000
_cell.length_c   1.000
_cell.angle_alpha   90.00
_cell.angle_beta   90.00
_cell.angle_gamma   90.00
#
_symmetry.space_group_name_H-M   'P 1'
#
loop_
_entity.id
_entity.type
_entity.pdbx_description
1 polymer ?
#
loop_
_entity_poly.entity_id
_entity_poly.type
_entity_poly.pdbx_seq_one_letter_code
_entity_poly.pdbx_strand_id
1 'polypeptide(L)'
;MGKRKTPEERAAEEARYILAQGACTDDEFEPFFTDSHQAIRNTAAMNPDASPAVLARFAQDRFWSVRVAVAEHPSTSRETVLGLLEESPARRGVVHHAARERLEREGVKFGEDGLPEAAAGQ
;
A
#
# COMPACT_ATOMS: atom_id res chain seq x y z
N MET A 1 -17.42 6.05 -25.49
CA MET A 1 -16.95 4.72 -25.96
C MET A 1 -15.44 4.67 -25.76
N GLY A 2 -14.94 3.94 -24.75
CA GLY A 2 -13.49 3.84 -24.53
C GLY A 2 -12.83 3.09 -25.70
N LYS A 3 -11.69 3.56 -26.19
CA LYS A 3 -10.91 2.84 -27.20
C LYS A 3 -10.55 1.46 -26.63
N ARG A 4 -10.85 0.39 -27.37
CA ARG A 4 -10.42 -0.96 -27.01
C ARG A 4 -8.90 -1.04 -27.18
N LYS A 5 -8.21 -1.57 -26.18
CA LYS A 5 -6.77 -1.82 -26.25
C LYS A 5 -6.45 -2.72 -27.43
N THR A 6 -5.36 -2.41 -28.13
CA THR A 6 -4.79 -3.29 -29.15
C THR A 6 -4.28 -4.59 -28.50
N PRO A 7 -4.03 -5.66 -29.27
CA PRO A 7 -3.34 -6.84 -28.77
C PRO A 7 -1.97 -6.50 -28.16
N GLU A 8 -1.22 -5.58 -28.77
CA GLU A 8 0.09 -5.14 -28.30
C GLU A 8 0.02 -4.42 -26.94
N GLU A 9 -0.94 -3.50 -26.77
CA GLU A 9 -1.15 -2.81 -25.49
C GLU A 9 -1.53 -3.78 -24.36
N ARG A 10 -2.29 -4.84 -24.67
CA ARG A 10 -2.63 -5.88 -23.70
C ARG A 10 -1.42 -6.73 -23.33
N ALA A 11 -0.63 -7.15 -24.32
CA ALA A 11 0.60 -7.91 -24.07
C ALA A 11 1.61 -7.08 -23.25
N ALA A 12 1.74 -5.78 -23.53
CA ALA A 12 2.60 -4.88 -22.76
C ALA A 12 2.09 -4.66 -21.32
N GLU A 13 0.78 -4.64 -21.10
CA GLU A 13 0.20 -4.62 -19.76
C GLU A 13 0.46 -5.93 -19.01
N GLU A 14 0.24 -7.07 -19.66
CA GLU A 14 0.49 -8.40 -19.10
C GLU A 14 1.96 -8.59 -18.70
N ALA A 15 2.90 -8.15 -19.56
CA ALA A 15 4.33 -8.17 -19.25
C ALA A 15 4.65 -7.38 -17.97
N ARG A 16 4.03 -6.21 -17.78
CA ARG A 16 4.23 -5.41 -16.56
C ARG A 16 3.61 -6.06 -15.33
N TYR A 17 2.48 -6.77 -15.45
CA TYR A 17 1.96 -7.59 -14.37
C TYR A 17 2.92 -8.70 -13.96
N ILE A 18 3.54 -9.37 -14.94
CA ILE A 18 4.53 -10.43 -14.68
C ILE A 18 5.74 -9.84 -13.96
N LEU A 19 6.26 -8.70 -14.43
CA LEU A 19 7.37 -8.02 -13.78
C LEU A 19 7.02 -7.56 -12.35
N ALA A 20 5.82 -7.04 -12.11
CA ALA A 20 5.39 -6.63 -10.77
C ALA A 20 5.30 -7.81 -9.78
N GLN A 21 4.87 -8.99 -10.27
CA GLN A 21 4.82 -10.21 -9.47
C GLN A 21 6.21 -10.83 -9.23
N GLY A 22 7.13 -10.64 -10.18
CA GLY A 22 8.47 -11.24 -10.14
C GLY A 22 9.58 -10.35 -9.59
N ALA A 23 9.29 -9.08 -9.30
CA ALA A 23 10.24 -8.15 -8.68
C ALA A 23 10.65 -8.66 -7.29
N CYS A 24 11.96 -8.73 -7.03
CA CYS A 24 12.51 -9.24 -5.78
C CYS A 24 13.58 -8.33 -5.16
N THR A 25 13.94 -7.24 -5.86
CA THR A 25 14.87 -6.21 -5.38
C THR A 25 14.23 -4.83 -5.46
N ASP A 26 14.64 -3.91 -4.59
CA ASP A 26 14.08 -2.56 -4.51
C ASP A 26 14.12 -1.81 -5.86
N ASP A 27 15.21 -1.94 -6.62
CA ASP A 27 15.35 -1.32 -7.95
C ASP A 27 14.32 -1.83 -8.97
N GLU A 28 13.91 -3.09 -8.88
CA GLU A 28 12.89 -3.66 -9.78
C GLU A 28 11.49 -3.08 -9.54
N PHE A 29 11.27 -2.47 -8.37
CA PHE A 29 10.00 -1.81 -8.05
C PHE A 29 9.88 -0.38 -8.61
N GLU A 30 11.00 0.27 -8.98
CA GLU A 30 11.01 1.66 -9.45
C GLU A 30 9.98 1.98 -10.54
N PRO A 31 9.81 1.15 -11.60
CA PRO A 31 8.83 1.42 -12.65
C PRO A 31 7.38 1.44 -12.12
N PHE A 32 7.09 0.68 -11.06
CA PHE A 32 5.72 0.50 -10.56
C PHE A 32 5.23 1.66 -9.71
N PHE A 33 6.11 2.51 -9.17
CA PHE A 33 5.67 3.69 -8.41
C PHE A 33 4.87 4.68 -9.26
N THR A 34 5.06 4.67 -10.57
CA THR A 34 4.40 5.60 -11.51
C THR A 34 3.64 4.90 -12.63
N ASP A 35 3.47 3.58 -12.55
CA ASP A 35 2.74 2.81 -13.55
C ASP A 35 1.33 3.39 -13.74
N SER A 36 0.90 3.55 -15.00
CA SER A 36 -0.39 4.15 -15.31
C SER A 36 -1.58 3.30 -14.83
N HIS A 37 -1.39 1.99 -14.65
CA HIS A 37 -2.41 1.04 -14.29
C HIS A 37 -2.43 0.78 -12.79
N GLN A 38 -3.49 1.22 -12.11
CA GLN A 38 -3.65 1.05 -10.66
C GLN A 38 -3.48 -0.39 -10.20
N ALA A 39 -4.02 -1.36 -10.94
CA ALA A 39 -3.95 -2.76 -10.55
C ALA A 39 -2.52 -3.35 -10.66
N ILE A 40 -1.65 -2.83 -11.54
CA ILE A 40 -0.23 -3.19 -11.54
C ILE A 40 0.46 -2.63 -10.29
N ARG A 41 0.21 -1.36 -9.94
CA ARG A 41 0.76 -0.78 -8.71
C ARG A 41 0.30 -1.53 -7.45
N ASN A 42 -0.97 -1.94 -7.44
CA ASN A 42 -1.52 -2.77 -6.37
C ASN A 42 -0.84 -4.15 -6.30
N THR A 43 -0.58 -4.77 -7.45
CA THR A 43 0.15 -6.05 -7.53
C THR A 43 1.56 -5.92 -6.98
N ALA A 44 2.27 -4.84 -7.33
CA ALA A 44 3.60 -4.56 -6.81
C ALA A 44 3.60 -4.31 -5.29
N ALA A 45 2.62 -3.58 -4.76
CA ALA A 45 2.50 -3.34 -3.32
C ALA A 45 2.11 -4.59 -2.50
N MET A 46 1.46 -5.58 -3.13
CA MET A 46 1.14 -6.88 -2.53
C MET A 46 2.27 -7.91 -2.66
N ASN A 47 3.34 -7.59 -3.38
CA ASN A 47 4.43 -8.52 -3.63
C ASN A 47 5.17 -8.81 -2.31
N PRO A 48 5.32 -10.08 -1.89
CA PRO A 48 5.96 -10.43 -0.62
C PRO A 48 7.42 -9.97 -0.49
N ASP A 49 8.12 -9.80 -1.62
CA ASP A 49 9.51 -9.33 -1.66
C ASP A 49 9.61 -7.79 -1.60
N ALA A 50 8.48 -7.06 -1.56
CA ALA A 50 8.48 -5.62 -1.35
C ALA A 50 9.06 -5.28 0.03
N SER A 51 10.20 -4.59 0.01
CA SER A 51 10.89 -4.17 1.23
C SER A 51 10.09 -3.10 1.99
N PRO A 52 10.38 -2.87 3.28
CA PRO A 52 9.75 -1.77 4.02
C PRO A 52 9.93 -0.39 3.37
N ALA A 53 11.07 -0.16 2.69
CA ALA A 53 11.33 1.10 1.99
C ALA A 53 10.46 1.24 0.73
N VAL A 54 10.32 0.16 -0.05
CA VAL A 54 9.41 0.10 -1.19
C VAL A 54 7.96 0.34 -0.76
N LEU A 55 7.53 -0.31 0.32
CA LEU A 55 6.18 -0.17 0.88
C LEU A 55 5.90 1.25 1.40
N ALA A 56 6.89 1.89 2.03
CA ALA A 56 6.79 3.28 2.44
C ALA A 56 6.57 4.23 1.25
N ARG A 57 7.13 3.91 0.07
CA ARG A 57 6.86 4.67 -1.15
C ARG A 57 5.47 4.40 -1.72
N PHE A 58 5.01 3.15 -1.72
CA PHE A 58 3.62 2.81 -2.10
C PHE A 58 2.57 3.38 -1.14
N ALA A 59 2.91 3.65 0.12
CA ALA A 59 2.01 4.30 1.08
C ALA A 59 1.56 5.71 0.62
N GLN A 60 2.33 6.34 -0.26
CA GLN A 60 2.04 7.65 -0.85
C GLN A 60 1.23 7.56 -2.16
N ASP A 61 0.83 6.36 -2.59
CA ASP A 61 0.06 6.18 -3.82
C ASP A 61 -1.26 6.95 -3.75
N ARG A 62 -1.67 7.55 -4.88
CA ARG A 62 -2.92 8.32 -4.96
C ARG A 62 -4.18 7.48 -4.76
N PHE A 63 -4.14 6.17 -5.04
CA PHE A 63 -5.28 5.28 -4.91
C PHE A 63 -5.28 4.57 -3.57
N TRP A 64 -6.42 4.61 -2.91
CA TRP A 64 -6.61 4.00 -1.61
C TRP A 64 -6.36 2.48 -1.61
N SER A 65 -6.63 1.76 -2.71
CA SER A 65 -6.45 0.30 -2.74
C SER A 65 -4.98 -0.10 -2.56
N VAL A 66 -4.06 0.64 -3.18
CA VAL A 66 -2.62 0.42 -3.05
C VAL A 66 -2.18 0.68 -1.62
N ARG A 67 -2.70 1.76 -1.00
CA ARG A 67 -2.41 2.08 0.40
C ARG A 67 -2.99 1.07 1.38
N VAL A 68 -4.14 0.46 1.09
CA VAL A 68 -4.70 -0.67 1.86
C VAL A 68 -3.78 -1.89 1.76
N ALA A 69 -3.32 -2.24 0.55
CA ALA A 69 -2.36 -3.34 0.38
C ALA A 69 -1.10 -3.11 1.22
N VAL A 70 -0.58 -1.88 1.26
CA VAL A 70 0.55 -1.52 2.13
C VAL A 70 0.20 -1.70 3.61
N ALA A 71 -0.96 -1.24 4.09
CA ALA A 71 -1.37 -1.42 5.49
C ALA A 71 -1.45 -2.90 5.92
N GLU A 72 -1.90 -3.77 5.01
CA GLU A 72 -2.08 -5.20 5.27
C GLU A 72 -0.80 -6.01 5.08
N HIS A 73 0.21 -5.47 4.40
CA HIS A 73 1.43 -6.19 4.05
C HIS A 73 2.28 -6.51 5.29
N PRO A 74 2.75 -7.76 5.46
CA PRO A 74 3.48 -8.19 6.67
C PRO A 74 4.82 -7.47 6.85
N SER A 75 5.49 -7.12 5.75
CA SER A 75 6.79 -6.41 5.77
C SER A 75 6.66 -4.89 5.96
N THR A 76 5.44 -4.34 6.03
CA THR A 76 5.27 -2.90 6.24
C THR A 76 5.68 -2.52 7.64
N SER A 77 6.59 -1.56 7.76
CA SER A 77 7.01 -1.01 9.04
C SER A 77 5.84 -0.39 9.80
N ARG A 78 5.83 -0.56 11.13
CA ARG A 78 4.85 0.06 12.02
C ARG A 78 4.75 1.57 11.82
N GLU A 79 5.86 2.25 11.58
CA GLU A 79 5.90 3.69 11.27
C GLU A 79 5.08 4.03 10.02
N THR A 80 5.24 3.26 8.95
CA THR A 80 4.47 3.44 7.72
C THR A 80 2.98 3.19 7.95
N VAL A 81 2.60 2.16 8.72
CA VAL A 81 1.19 1.90 9.06
C VAL A 81 0.60 3.03 9.90
N LEU A 82 1.35 3.58 10.86
CA LEU A 82 0.93 4.75 11.64
C LEU A 82 0.70 5.98 10.74
N GLY A 83 1.56 6.19 9.74
CA GLY A 83 1.43 7.26 8.75
C GLY A 83 0.20 7.14 7.83
N LEU A 84 -0.46 5.99 7.79
CA LEU A 84 -1.71 5.77 7.05
C LEU A 84 -2.98 6.11 7.85
N LEU A 85 -2.83 6.44 9.14
CA LEU A 85 -3.93 6.92 9.96
C LEU A 85 -4.32 8.35 9.57
N GLU A 86 -5.53 8.74 9.95
CA GLU A 86 -6.09 10.04 9.60
C GLU A 86 -6.61 10.69 10.87
N GLU A 87 -6.10 11.89 11.12
CA GLU A 87 -6.41 12.67 12.30
C GLU A 87 -7.87 13.11 12.32
N SER A 88 -8.37 13.58 11.18
CA SER A 88 -9.74 14.07 11.07
C SER A 88 -10.74 12.92 10.98
N PRO A 89 -11.68 12.76 11.94
CA PRO A 89 -12.67 11.68 11.90
C PRO A 89 -13.50 11.65 10.61
N ALA A 90 -13.78 12.83 10.03
CA ALA A 90 -14.54 12.96 8.78
C ALA A 90 -13.79 12.47 7.53
N ARG A 91 -12.47 12.32 7.59
CA ARG A 91 -11.62 11.84 6.50
C ARG A 91 -11.19 10.39 6.66
N ARG A 92 -11.53 9.75 7.80
CA ARG A 92 -11.25 8.33 8.04
C ARG A 92 -12.01 7.50 7.01
N GLY A 93 -11.25 6.78 6.19
CA GLY A 93 -11.76 5.88 5.17
C GLY A 93 -11.16 4.49 5.32
N VAL A 94 -11.31 3.69 4.27
CA VAL A 94 -10.84 2.29 4.22
C VAL A 94 -9.36 2.12 4.57
N VAL A 95 -8.50 3.07 4.19
CA VAL A 95 -7.06 3.05 4.50
C VAL A 95 -6.82 3.19 6.01
N HIS A 96 -7.53 4.13 6.66
CA HIS A 96 -7.44 4.34 8.11
C HIS A 96 -7.87 3.07 8.86
N HIS A 97 -8.98 2.46 8.45
CA HIS A 97 -9.48 1.25 9.11
C HIS A 97 -8.52 0.08 8.95
N ALA A 98 -8.00 -0.18 7.75
CA ALA A 98 -7.01 -1.23 7.53
C ALA A 98 -5.73 -1.02 8.37
N ALA A 99 -5.23 0.22 8.42
CA ALA A 99 -4.08 0.57 9.25
C ALA A 99 -4.35 0.37 10.74
N ARG A 100 -5.53 0.82 11.21
CA ARG A 100 -5.96 0.64 12.60
C ARG A 100 -6.08 -0.84 12.97
N GLU A 101 -6.77 -1.64 12.16
CA GLU A 101 -6.94 -3.08 12.40
C GLU A 101 -5.60 -3.81 12.45
N ARG A 102 -4.67 -3.45 11.56
CA ARG A 102 -3.29 -3.97 11.58
C ARG A 102 -2.59 -3.63 12.89
N LEU A 103 -2.67 -2.37 13.33
CA LEU A 103 -2.02 -1.90 14.56
C LEU A 103 -2.66 -2.49 15.82
N GLU A 104 -3.98 -2.64 15.87
CA GLU A 104 -4.69 -3.30 16.97
C GLU A 104 -4.26 -4.77 17.10
N ARG A 105 -4.06 -5.48 15.97
CA ARG A 105 -3.48 -6.85 15.98
C ARG A 105 -2.04 -6.89 16.50
N GLU A 106 -1.30 -5.80 16.38
CA GLU A 106 0.05 -5.64 16.97
C GLU A 106 0.02 -5.14 18.42
N GLY A 107 -1.17 -5.00 19.02
CA GLY A 107 -1.35 -4.60 20.41
C GLY A 107 -1.36 -3.08 20.64
N VAL A 108 -1.45 -2.27 19.59
CA VAL A 108 -1.65 -0.83 19.71
C VAL A 108 -3.07 -0.55 20.21
N LYS A 109 -3.18 0.26 21.26
CA LYS A 109 -4.46 0.73 21.78
C LYS A 109 -4.81 2.08 21.16
N PHE A 110 -6.11 2.34 21.02
CA PHE A 110 -6.63 3.58 20.48
C PHE A 110 -7.53 4.25 21.50
N GLY A 111 -7.36 5.56 21.68
CA GLY A 111 -8.18 6.37 22.58
C GLY A 111 -9.60 6.59 22.04
N GLU A 112 -10.40 7.32 22.81
CA GLU A 112 -11.77 7.71 22.43
C GLU A 112 -11.80 8.61 21.18
N ASP A 113 -10.72 9.36 20.95
CA ASP A 113 -10.47 10.15 19.75
C ASP A 113 -10.15 9.27 18.52
N GLY A 114 -9.89 7.98 18.73
CA GLY A 114 -9.53 7.01 17.69
C GLY A 114 -8.12 7.21 17.14
N LEU A 115 -7.23 7.83 17.92
CA LEU A 115 -5.80 7.92 17.65
C LEU A 115 -5.03 6.91 18.51
N PRO A 116 -3.83 6.47 18.06
CA PRO A 116 -3.04 5.50 18.81
C PRO A 116 -2.58 6.13 20.12
N GLU A 117 -2.85 5.45 21.23
CA GLU A 117 -2.31 5.86 22.53
C GLU A 117 -0.79 5.80 22.44
N ALA A 118 -0.10 6.87 22.87
CA ALA A 118 1.35 6.83 22.99
C ALA A 118 1.72 5.60 23.80
N ALA A 119 2.58 4.74 23.25
CA ALA A 119 3.08 3.59 23.98
C ALA A 119 3.64 4.12 25.30
N ALA A 120 3.00 3.80 26.42
CA ALA A 120 3.52 4.13 27.74
C ALA A 120 4.93 3.55 27.77
N GLY A 121 5.93 4.45 27.75
CA GLY A 121 7.33 4.09 27.60
C GLY A 121 7.70 3.02 28.62
N GLN A 122 8.33 1.96 28.13
CA GLN A 122 9.13 1.06 28.94
C GLN A 122 10.59 1.44 28.76
#